data_AF-A0A0C9SFH7-F1
#
_entry.id   AF-A0A0C9SFH7-F1
#
_cell.length_a   1.000
_cell.length_b   1.000
_cell.length_c   1.000
_cell.angle_alpha   90.00
_cell.angle_beta   90.00
_cell.angle_gamma   90.00
#
_symmetry.space_group_name_H-M   'P 1'
#
loop_
_entity.id
_entity.type
_entity.pdbx_description
1 polymer ?
#
loop_
_entity_poly.entity_id
_entity_poly.type
_entity_poly.pdbx_seq_one_letter_code
_entity_poly.pdbx_strand_id
1 'polypeptide(L)'
;MIAAAVLLPLLIQSALAYFNLEELRSFNYEVDIVSTPVKIGDDVGQSVMLMTTKFGQEYQCSLPENSYPTEHAESDETEEEAPNVLKLLEPLRSLPCLTKTKNWWTYEICYGKSIKQFHVENGKPEGAIIFLGLYESDFDWNNETNLEQFNKTGQQKYHSQIYSHGSKCDITGVPRKAEVRHYCDEESTDYVDSVEEPETCSYVFTVHTSRVCAFPPLKRISPSKPHTISCSPRLTEKQ
;
A
#
# COMPACT_ATOMS: atom_id res chain seq x y z
N MET A 1 -10.17 -38.21 -60.09
CA MET A 1 -10.69 -37.54 -58.88
C MET A 1 -9.83 -37.99 -57.71
N ILE A 2 -8.94 -37.14 -57.22
CA ILE A 2 -8.03 -37.44 -56.10
C ILE A 2 -8.54 -36.62 -54.92
N ALA A 3 -9.05 -37.26 -53.88
CA ALA A 3 -9.50 -36.61 -52.67
C ALA A 3 -8.30 -36.37 -51.75
N ALA A 4 -7.95 -35.11 -51.50
CA ALA A 4 -6.93 -34.72 -50.53
C ALA A 4 -7.57 -34.69 -49.13
N ALA A 5 -7.12 -35.58 -48.25
CA ALA A 5 -7.48 -35.55 -46.84
C ALA A 5 -6.67 -34.45 -46.12
N VAL A 6 -7.35 -33.41 -45.64
CA VAL A 6 -6.74 -32.34 -44.84
C VAL A 6 -6.81 -32.76 -43.38
N LEU A 7 -5.66 -33.13 -42.80
CA LEU A 7 -5.48 -33.33 -41.36
C LEU A 7 -5.35 -31.96 -40.69
N LEU A 8 -6.37 -31.58 -39.91
CA LEU A 8 -6.34 -30.40 -39.05
C LEU A 8 -5.52 -30.73 -37.78
N PRO A 9 -4.45 -29.99 -37.46
CA PRO A 9 -3.71 -30.22 -36.22
C PRO A 9 -4.51 -29.64 -35.05
N LEU A 10 -4.86 -30.47 -34.06
CA LEU A 10 -5.35 -29.97 -32.77
C LEU A 10 -4.20 -29.26 -32.04
N LEU A 11 -4.24 -27.94 -32.01
CA LEU A 11 -3.42 -27.12 -31.12
C LEU A 11 -3.94 -27.30 -29.69
N ILE A 12 -3.22 -28.06 -28.87
CA ILE A 12 -3.43 -28.11 -27.44
C ILE A 12 -2.93 -26.77 -26.88
N GLN A 13 -3.85 -25.84 -26.62
CA GLN A 13 -3.55 -24.64 -25.85
C GLN A 13 -3.27 -25.07 -24.40
N SER A 14 -1.99 -25.13 -24.03
CA SER A 14 -1.61 -25.19 -22.63
C SER A 14 -1.93 -23.83 -22.00
N ALA A 15 -2.99 -23.78 -21.20
CA ALA A 15 -3.26 -22.66 -20.34
C ALA A 15 -2.16 -22.60 -19.28
N LEU A 16 -1.29 -21.59 -19.37
CA LEU A 16 -0.38 -21.24 -18.29
C LEU A 16 -1.22 -20.60 -17.17
N ALA A 17 -1.60 -21.38 -16.17
CA ALA A 17 -2.17 -20.86 -14.94
C ALA A 17 -1.04 -20.24 -14.12
N TYR A 18 -1.02 -18.91 -14.02
CA TYR A 18 -0.15 -18.20 -13.10
C TYR A 18 -0.77 -18.23 -11.71
N PHE A 19 -0.05 -18.79 -10.74
CA PHE A 19 -0.50 -18.77 -9.36
C PHE A 19 -0.13 -17.41 -8.74
N ASN A 20 -1.14 -16.57 -8.48
CA ASN A 20 -0.92 -15.27 -7.86
C ASN A 20 -0.80 -15.43 -6.33
N LEU A 21 0.44 -15.46 -5.81
CA LEU A 21 0.72 -15.56 -4.38
C LEU A 21 0.19 -14.36 -3.57
N GLU A 22 -0.09 -13.24 -4.22
CA GLU A 22 -0.66 -12.04 -3.59
C GLU A 22 -2.15 -12.22 -3.27
N GLU A 23 -2.85 -13.02 -4.08
CA GLU A 23 -4.25 -13.42 -3.86
C GLU A 23 -4.39 -14.25 -2.58
N LEU A 24 -3.47 -15.21 -2.35
CA LEU A 24 -3.45 -16.01 -1.12
C LEU A 24 -3.20 -15.20 0.16
N ARG A 25 -2.45 -14.09 0.07
CA ARG A 25 -2.17 -13.23 1.23
C ARG A 25 -3.34 -12.34 1.64
N SER A 26 -4.34 -12.20 0.76
CA SER A 26 -5.52 -11.37 1.01
C SER A 26 -6.59 -12.09 1.85
N PHE A 27 -6.57 -13.43 1.87
CA PHE A 27 -7.52 -14.25 2.62
C PHE A 27 -7.04 -14.52 4.04
N ASN A 28 -7.48 -13.67 4.98
CA ASN A 28 -7.33 -13.92 6.40
C ASN A 28 -8.67 -14.43 6.94
N TYR A 29 -8.68 -15.58 7.63
CA TYR A 29 -9.85 -16.10 8.33
C TYR A 29 -9.58 -16.13 9.83
N GLU A 30 -10.58 -15.77 10.63
CA GLU A 30 -10.57 -15.90 12.08
C GLU A 30 -11.67 -16.87 12.48
N VAL A 31 -11.36 -17.85 13.32
CA VAL A 31 -12.36 -18.81 13.80
C VAL A 31 -12.84 -18.34 15.16
N ASP A 32 -14.12 -18.03 15.27
CA ASP A 32 -14.77 -17.64 16.52
C ASP A 32 -15.67 -18.78 17.03
N ILE A 33 -15.44 -19.20 18.28
CA ILE A 33 -16.22 -20.27 18.92
C ILE A 33 -17.29 -19.61 19.79
N VAL A 34 -18.51 -19.58 19.26
CA VAL A 34 -19.67 -18.96 19.90
C VAL A 34 -20.31 -19.95 20.88
N SER A 35 -20.79 -19.47 22.02
CA SER A 35 -21.43 -20.32 23.05
C SER A 35 -22.91 -20.62 22.77
N THR A 36 -23.52 -19.98 21.77
CA THR A 36 -24.93 -20.17 21.41
C THR A 36 -25.12 -21.48 20.66
N PRO A 37 -25.87 -22.45 21.19
CA PRO A 37 -26.01 -23.76 20.55
C PRO A 37 -27.00 -23.76 19.39
N VAL A 38 -26.73 -24.61 18.40
CA VAL A 38 -27.63 -24.86 17.25
C VAL A 38 -28.23 -26.25 17.37
N LYS A 39 -29.54 -26.37 17.10
CA LYS A 39 -30.26 -27.65 17.16
C LYS A 39 -29.99 -28.49 15.92
N ILE A 40 -29.92 -29.81 16.13
CA ILE A 40 -29.84 -30.79 15.05
C ILE A 40 -31.19 -30.83 14.30
N GLY A 41 -31.27 -30.15 13.16
CA GLY A 41 -32.47 -30.11 12.31
C GLY A 41 -32.85 -28.71 11.81
N ASP A 42 -32.27 -27.65 12.38
CA ASP A 42 -32.37 -26.30 11.83
C ASP A 42 -31.42 -26.20 10.63
N ASP A 43 -31.93 -26.51 9.44
CA ASP A 43 -31.24 -26.29 8.17
C ASP A 43 -31.29 -24.79 7.83
N VAL A 44 -30.12 -24.13 7.78
CA VAL A 44 -30.03 -22.80 7.16
C VAL A 44 -28.66 -22.62 6.50
N GLY A 45 -28.65 -22.66 5.16
CA GLY A 45 -27.69 -21.94 4.32
C GLY A 45 -26.69 -22.80 3.53
N GLN A 46 -26.43 -22.40 2.28
CA GLN A 46 -25.25 -22.85 1.53
C GLN A 46 -24.01 -22.28 2.26
N SER A 47 -22.95 -23.09 2.43
CA SER A 47 -21.71 -22.73 3.16
C SER A 47 -21.67 -23.01 4.68
N VAL A 48 -22.12 -24.19 5.11
CA VAL A 48 -21.92 -24.68 6.49
C VAL A 48 -20.91 -25.84 6.52
N MET A 49 -19.94 -25.80 7.43
CA MET A 49 -18.94 -26.85 7.66
C MET A 49 -19.10 -27.44 9.07
N LEU A 50 -19.07 -28.77 9.18
CA LEU A 50 -19.10 -29.47 10.47
C LEU A 50 -17.68 -29.73 10.97
N MET A 51 -17.44 -29.41 12.24
CA MET A 51 -16.16 -29.65 12.91
C MET A 51 -16.36 -30.44 14.19
N THR A 52 -15.41 -31.33 14.48
CA THR A 52 -15.43 -32.13 15.70
C THR A 52 -14.14 -31.90 16.48
N THR A 53 -14.27 -31.60 17.76
CA THR A 53 -13.10 -31.47 18.64
C THR A 53 -12.46 -32.83 18.92
N LYS A 54 -11.22 -32.82 19.41
CA LYS A 54 -10.54 -34.04 19.89
C LYS A 54 -11.30 -34.81 20.98
N PHE A 55 -12.23 -34.15 21.66
CA PHE A 55 -13.06 -34.72 22.72
C PHE A 55 -14.42 -35.22 22.23
N GLY A 56 -14.70 -35.14 20.92
CA GLY A 56 -15.95 -35.60 20.32
C GLY A 56 -17.09 -34.59 20.34
N GLN A 57 -16.91 -33.38 20.87
CA GLN A 57 -17.93 -32.32 20.76
C GLN A 57 -18.07 -31.85 19.32
N GLU A 58 -19.31 -31.86 18.81
CA GLU A 58 -19.67 -31.38 17.49
C GLU A 58 -19.93 -29.86 17.49
N TYR A 59 -19.44 -29.20 16.44
CA TYR A 59 -19.67 -27.79 16.14
C TYR A 59 -20.17 -27.64 14.71
N GLN A 60 -21.06 -26.68 14.52
CA GLN A 60 -21.51 -26.21 13.23
C GLN A 60 -20.89 -24.86 12.96
N CYS A 61 -20.04 -24.77 11.92
CA CYS A 61 -19.35 -23.56 11.52
C CYS A 61 -19.98 -22.96 10.27
N SER A 62 -20.38 -21.69 10.32
CA SER A 62 -20.82 -20.95 9.15
C SER A 62 -19.61 -20.32 8.45
N LEU A 63 -19.46 -20.62 7.16
CA LEU A 63 -18.49 -19.97 6.30
C LEU A 63 -19.14 -18.72 5.69
N PRO A 64 -18.44 -17.59 5.59
CA PRO A 64 -18.97 -16.41 4.92
C PRO A 64 -19.34 -16.73 3.46
N GLU A 65 -20.54 -16.35 3.03
CA GLU A 65 -20.88 -16.31 1.61
C GLU A 65 -20.07 -15.17 0.98
N ASN A 66 -19.12 -15.54 0.10
CA ASN A 66 -18.16 -14.72 -0.65
C ASN A 66 -16.70 -14.90 -0.19
N SER A 67 -16.11 -16.05 -0.54
CA SER A 67 -14.65 -16.21 -0.62
C SER A 67 -14.12 -16.09 -2.05
N TYR A 68 -14.99 -15.81 -3.02
CA TYR A 68 -14.64 -15.43 -4.38
C TYR A 68 -15.15 -14.00 -4.56
N PRO A 69 -14.28 -13.02 -4.88
CA PRO A 69 -14.73 -11.88 -5.66
C PRO A 69 -15.36 -12.49 -6.91
N THR A 70 -16.68 -12.48 -7.00
CA THR A 70 -17.33 -12.69 -8.29
C THR A 70 -16.91 -11.48 -9.10
N GLU A 71 -15.97 -11.64 -10.01
CA GLU A 71 -15.62 -10.66 -11.04
C GLU A 71 -16.79 -10.52 -12.02
N HIS A 72 -17.96 -10.14 -11.50
CA HIS A 72 -19.07 -9.56 -12.24
C HIS A 72 -19.72 -8.49 -11.35
N ALA A 73 -18.91 -7.71 -10.64
CA ALA A 73 -19.19 -6.29 -10.66
C ALA A 73 -18.81 -5.86 -12.07
N GLU A 74 -19.80 -5.55 -12.90
CA GLU A 74 -19.57 -4.63 -14.01
C GLU A 74 -18.89 -3.42 -13.36
N SER A 75 -17.57 -3.36 -13.46
CA SER A 75 -16.87 -2.11 -13.38
C SER A 75 -17.49 -1.31 -14.51
N ASP A 76 -18.35 -0.38 -14.13
CA ASP A 76 -18.69 0.74 -14.98
C ASP A 76 -17.32 1.38 -15.30
N GLU A 77 -16.73 0.96 -16.40
CA GLU A 77 -15.52 1.53 -16.99
C GLU A 77 -15.92 2.90 -17.55
N THR A 78 -16.36 3.79 -16.67
CA THR A 78 -15.96 5.17 -16.84
C THR A 78 -14.47 5.15 -16.56
N GLU A 79 -13.68 5.20 -17.63
CA GLU A 79 -12.30 5.69 -17.65
C GLU A 79 -12.28 7.12 -17.07
N GLU A 80 -12.60 7.28 -15.78
CA GLU A 80 -12.20 8.45 -15.03
C GLU A 80 -10.70 8.31 -14.87
N GLU A 81 -9.95 9.08 -15.66
CA GLU A 81 -8.49 9.14 -15.68
C GLU A 81 -7.92 8.75 -14.31
N ALA A 82 -7.28 7.58 -14.23
CA ALA A 82 -6.73 7.07 -12.98
C ALA A 82 -6.04 8.22 -12.22
N PRO A 83 -6.37 8.46 -10.94
CA PRO A 83 -5.99 9.69 -10.25
C PRO A 83 -4.47 9.85 -10.30
N ASN A 84 -3.99 10.84 -11.05
CA ASN A 84 -2.56 11.05 -11.19
C ASN A 84 -2.00 11.60 -9.87
N VAL A 85 -1.06 10.89 -9.25
CA VAL A 85 -0.44 11.29 -7.97
C VAL A 85 0.11 12.72 -7.99
N LEU A 86 0.62 13.17 -9.14
CA LEU A 86 1.15 14.52 -9.29
C LEU A 86 0.03 15.55 -9.16
N LYS A 87 -1.12 15.33 -9.81
CA LYS A 87 -2.31 16.19 -9.70
C LYS A 87 -2.80 16.28 -8.24
N LEU A 88 -2.71 15.21 -7.46
CA LEU A 88 -3.09 15.19 -6.04
C LEU A 88 -2.14 16.03 -5.17
N LEU A 89 -0.86 16.08 -5.54
CA LEU A 89 0.17 16.80 -4.81
C LEU A 89 0.37 18.25 -5.29
N GLU A 90 -0.08 18.61 -6.49
CA GLU A 90 0.00 19.99 -7.03
C GLU A 90 -0.45 21.09 -6.03
N PRO A 91 -1.54 20.93 -5.25
CA PRO A 91 -1.93 21.93 -4.26
C PRO A 91 -0.84 22.23 -3.22
N LEU A 92 0.00 21.25 -2.86
CA LEU A 92 1.11 21.44 -1.90
C LEU A 92 2.13 22.46 -2.40
N ARG A 93 2.26 22.66 -3.71
CA ARG A 93 3.20 23.63 -4.30
C ARG A 93 2.86 25.07 -3.92
N SER A 94 1.58 25.34 -3.68
CA SER A 94 1.03 26.65 -3.29
C SER A 94 0.95 26.86 -1.77
N LEU A 95 1.01 25.78 -0.99
CA LEU A 95 0.93 25.82 0.46
C LEU A 95 2.25 26.26 1.11
N PRO A 96 2.21 26.64 2.40
CA PRO A 96 3.41 26.87 3.19
C PRO A 96 4.29 25.62 3.20
N CYS A 97 5.61 25.82 3.22
CA CYS A 97 6.56 24.73 3.26
C CYS A 97 6.47 23.97 4.59
N LEU A 98 6.72 22.67 4.54
CA LEU A 98 6.72 21.82 5.72
C LEU A 98 8.04 21.99 6.48
N THR A 99 7.97 22.21 7.78
CA THR A 99 9.17 22.40 8.62
C THR A 99 9.30 21.31 9.68
N LYS A 100 10.51 20.82 9.88
CA LYS A 100 10.84 19.85 10.94
C LYS A 100 12.17 20.19 11.58
N THR A 101 12.19 20.30 12.90
CA THR A 101 13.44 20.42 13.66
C THR A 101 13.84 19.04 14.19
N LYS A 102 15.07 18.64 13.91
CA LYS A 102 15.69 17.43 14.45
C LYS A 102 17.06 17.81 15.00
N ASN A 103 17.20 17.72 16.32
CA ASN A 103 18.41 18.11 17.05
C ASN A 103 18.78 19.58 16.76
N TRP A 104 20.00 19.84 16.28
CA TRP A 104 20.51 21.17 15.96
C TRP A 104 19.93 21.76 14.67
N TRP A 105 19.42 20.92 13.77
CA TRP A 105 19.03 21.34 12.42
C TRP A 105 17.51 21.47 12.27
N THR A 106 17.09 22.53 11.61
CA THR A 106 15.73 22.70 11.09
C THR A 106 15.73 22.51 9.59
N TYR A 107 14.80 21.71 9.11
CA TYR A 107 14.61 21.35 7.72
C TYR A 107 13.32 22.00 7.22
N GLU A 108 13.38 22.61 6.04
CA GLU A 108 12.24 23.21 5.34
C GLU A 108 12.10 22.54 3.97
N ILE A 109 10.96 21.89 3.74
CA ILE A 109 10.62 21.18 2.51
C ILE A 109 9.53 21.95 1.80
N CYS A 110 9.87 22.58 0.68
CA CYS A 110 8.90 23.22 -0.20
C CYS A 110 8.64 22.30 -1.40
N TYR A 111 7.43 21.76 -1.47
CA TYR A 111 7.03 20.82 -2.53
C TYR A 111 7.29 21.39 -3.93
N GLY A 112 7.97 20.62 -4.78
CA GLY A 112 8.29 20.98 -6.17
C GLY A 112 9.22 22.18 -6.32
N LYS A 113 9.94 22.57 -5.25
CA LYS A 113 10.86 23.71 -5.25
C LYS A 113 12.24 23.29 -4.75
N SER A 114 12.46 23.34 -3.44
CA SER A 114 13.77 23.10 -2.84
C SER A 114 13.64 22.66 -1.40
N ILE A 115 14.66 21.97 -0.92
CA ILE A 115 14.81 21.58 0.48
C ILE A 115 15.97 22.34 1.09
N LYS A 116 15.73 22.94 2.25
CA LYS A 116 16.73 23.72 2.99
C LYS A 116 16.96 23.14 4.38
N GLN A 117 18.16 23.38 4.88
CA GLN A 117 18.60 23.06 6.22
C GLN A 117 19.23 24.32 6.82
N PHE A 118 18.84 24.67 8.04
CA PHE A 118 19.39 25.81 8.77
C PHE A 118 19.26 25.61 10.29
N HIS A 119 20.08 26.31 11.06
CA HIS A 119 19.93 26.36 12.51
C HIS A 119 18.99 27.51 12.88
N VAL A 120 18.23 27.34 13.97
CA VAL A 120 17.33 28.37 14.48
C VAL A 120 17.69 28.67 15.93
N GLU A 121 18.03 29.92 16.20
CA GLU A 121 18.29 30.44 17.54
C GLU A 121 17.40 31.67 17.77
N ASN A 122 16.77 31.77 18.95
CA ASN A 122 15.81 32.84 19.27
C ASN A 122 14.68 33.05 18.24
N GLY A 123 14.25 31.95 17.58
CA GLY A 123 13.18 31.97 16.58
C GLY A 123 13.56 32.56 15.23
N LYS A 124 14.86 32.81 14.98
CA LYS A 124 15.36 33.28 13.67
C LYS A 124 16.39 32.31 13.11
N PRO A 125 16.45 32.14 11.77
CA PRO A 125 17.52 31.37 11.16
C PRO A 125 18.86 32.03 11.44
N GLU A 126 19.76 31.30 12.07
CA GLU A 126 21.11 31.74 12.41
C GLU A 126 22.13 30.96 11.56
N GLY A 127 23.13 31.68 11.04
CA GLY A 127 24.17 31.10 10.19
C GLY A 127 23.76 30.95 8.72
N ALA A 128 24.42 30.01 8.04
CA ALA A 128 24.22 29.77 6.61
C ALA A 128 23.03 28.83 6.35
N ILE A 129 22.21 29.18 5.36
CA ILE A 129 21.14 28.30 4.85
C ILE A 129 21.78 27.34 3.84
N ILE A 130 21.72 26.05 4.15
CA ILE A 130 22.25 24.97 3.32
C ILE A 130 21.11 24.43 2.46
N PHE A 131 21.32 24.34 1.15
CA PHE A 131 20.36 23.71 0.25
C PHE A 131 20.69 22.22 0.16
N LEU A 132 19.73 21.36 0.52
CA LEU A 132 19.89 19.91 0.42
C LEU A 132 19.61 19.41 -1.00
N GLY A 133 18.76 20.13 -1.73
CA GLY A 133 18.47 19.86 -3.13
C GLY A 133 17.39 20.77 -3.70
N LEU A 134 17.37 20.85 -5.01
CA LEU A 134 16.37 21.46 -5.88
C LEU A 134 15.55 20.33 -6.50
N TYR A 135 14.25 20.55 -6.68
CA TYR A 135 13.37 19.57 -7.30
C TYR A 135 13.89 19.18 -8.70
N GLU A 136 14.04 17.87 -8.93
CA GLU A 136 14.52 17.32 -10.19
C GLU A 136 13.43 16.50 -10.88
N SER A 137 12.91 15.47 -10.21
CA SER A 137 11.97 14.54 -10.81
C SER A 137 11.09 13.83 -9.78
N ASP A 138 9.92 13.38 -10.25
CA ASP A 138 9.01 12.51 -9.52
C ASP A 138 9.15 11.06 -9.97
N PHE A 139 8.77 10.13 -9.11
CA PHE A 139 8.67 8.73 -9.45
C PHE A 139 7.58 8.49 -10.51
N ASP A 140 7.97 7.85 -11.62
CA ASP A 140 7.07 7.50 -12.71
C ASP A 140 6.35 6.17 -12.42
N TRP A 141 5.05 6.27 -12.16
CA TRP A 141 4.16 5.15 -11.90
C TRP A 141 3.79 4.34 -13.15
N ASN A 142 4.07 4.85 -14.35
CA ASN A 142 3.78 4.13 -15.60
C ASN A 142 4.89 3.15 -16.00
N ASN A 143 6.02 3.16 -15.30
CA ASN A 143 7.17 2.32 -15.62
C ASN A 143 7.10 0.96 -14.88
N GLU A 144 6.83 -0.10 -15.64
CA GLU A 144 6.67 -1.47 -15.13
C GLU A 144 7.88 -1.97 -14.32
N THR A 145 9.10 -1.63 -14.75
CA THR A 145 10.33 -2.10 -14.06
C THR A 145 10.44 -1.58 -12.64
N ASN A 146 10.00 -0.33 -12.43
CA ASN A 146 10.00 0.29 -11.11
C ASN A 146 8.90 -0.31 -10.23
N LEU A 147 7.71 -0.58 -10.79
CA LEU A 147 6.60 -1.20 -10.07
C LEU A 147 6.95 -2.60 -9.55
N GLU A 148 7.66 -3.41 -10.36
CA GLU A 148 8.11 -4.73 -9.95
C GLU A 148 9.04 -4.71 -8.74
N GLN A 149 9.93 -3.71 -8.65
CA GLN A 149 10.82 -3.55 -7.51
C GLN A 149 10.03 -3.25 -6.23
N PHE A 150 9.03 -2.37 -6.32
CA PHE A 150 8.17 -2.01 -5.19
C PHE A 150 7.28 -3.16 -4.71
N ASN A 151 6.73 -3.96 -5.63
CA ASN A 151 5.86 -5.09 -5.28
C ASN A 151 6.61 -6.20 -4.50
N LYS A 152 7.90 -6.43 -4.81
CA LYS A 152 8.70 -7.47 -4.17
C LYS A 152 8.95 -7.25 -2.67
N THR A 153 8.94 -6.01 -2.21
CA THR A 153 9.32 -5.68 -0.82
C THR A 153 8.16 -5.91 0.17
N GLY A 154 6.91 -5.97 -0.30
CA GLY A 154 5.72 -6.14 0.56
C GLY A 154 5.54 -5.03 1.60
N GLN A 155 6.25 -3.91 1.45
CA GLN A 155 6.19 -2.73 2.31
C GLN A 155 5.12 -1.76 1.80
N GLN A 156 4.67 -0.86 2.67
CA GLN A 156 3.76 0.21 2.26
C GLN A 156 4.39 1.00 1.10
N LYS A 157 3.64 1.14 0.01
CA LYS A 157 4.06 1.91 -1.16
C LYS A 157 4.06 3.41 -0.83
N TYR A 158 4.99 4.15 -1.41
CA TYR A 158 5.15 5.60 -1.25
C TYR A 158 5.46 6.24 -2.60
N HIS A 159 5.15 7.53 -2.74
CA HIS A 159 5.57 8.30 -3.90
C HIS A 159 6.90 8.99 -3.60
N SER A 160 7.90 8.75 -4.42
CA SER A 160 9.24 9.30 -4.25
C SER A 160 9.44 10.54 -5.13
N GLN A 161 10.04 11.59 -4.55
CA GLN A 161 10.51 12.78 -5.27
C GLN A 161 12.00 12.95 -5.06
N ILE A 162 12.74 13.19 -6.14
CA ILE A 162 14.18 13.38 -6.12
C ILE A 162 14.51 14.87 -6.15
N TYR A 163 15.36 15.27 -5.21
CA TYR A 163 15.90 16.61 -5.10
C TYR A 163 17.43 16.54 -5.19
N SER A 164 18.02 17.19 -6.20
CA SER A 164 19.46 17.15 -6.47
C SER A 164 20.04 18.55 -6.61
N HIS A 165 21.32 18.67 -6.99
CA HIS A 165 21.98 19.97 -7.17
C HIS A 165 21.97 20.84 -5.89
N GLY A 166 22.05 20.21 -4.72
CA GLY A 166 22.18 20.92 -3.45
C GLY A 166 23.54 21.60 -3.28
N SER A 167 23.71 22.32 -2.17
CA SER A 167 24.98 22.93 -1.78
C SER A 167 26.09 21.89 -1.68
N LYS A 168 27.29 22.25 -2.15
CA LYS A 168 28.47 21.37 -2.14
C LYS A 168 28.77 20.87 -0.72
N CYS A 169 28.88 19.56 -0.57
CA CYS A 169 29.30 18.93 0.66
C CYS A 169 30.77 19.26 0.94
N ASP A 170 31.05 19.71 2.15
CA ASP A 170 32.38 20.02 2.66
C ASP A 170 33.22 18.74 2.87
N ILE A 171 32.56 17.64 3.23
CA ILE A 171 33.22 16.36 3.49
C ILE A 171 33.50 15.60 2.19
N THR A 172 32.48 15.38 1.35
CA THR A 172 32.61 14.54 0.15
C THR A 172 32.95 15.34 -1.10
N GLY A 173 32.76 16.67 -1.09
CA GLY A 173 32.93 17.52 -2.26
C GLY A 173 31.81 17.41 -3.31
N VAL A 174 30.84 16.52 -3.13
CA VAL A 174 29.71 16.28 -4.04
C VAL A 174 28.52 17.18 -3.64
N PRO A 175 27.68 17.67 -4.58
CA PRO A 175 26.44 18.34 -4.22
C PRO A 175 25.54 17.44 -3.37
N ARG A 176 24.92 18.02 -2.35
CA ARG A 176 23.92 17.33 -1.53
C ARG A 176 22.74 16.87 -2.39
N LYS A 177 22.13 15.76 -2.01
CA LYS A 177 20.93 15.19 -2.62
C LYS A 177 19.95 14.76 -1.54
N ALA A 178 18.67 14.75 -1.89
CA ALA A 178 17.60 14.33 -1.00
C ALA A 178 16.51 13.58 -1.77
N GLU A 179 15.91 12.59 -1.09
CA GLU A 179 14.71 11.90 -1.53
C GLU A 179 13.56 12.24 -0.56
N VAL A 180 12.39 12.61 -1.07
CA VAL A 180 11.18 12.80 -0.26
C VAL A 180 10.19 11.69 -0.59
N ARG A 181 9.83 10.92 0.44
CA ARG A 181 8.89 9.80 0.36
C ARG A 181 7.55 10.21 0.96
N HIS A 182 6.53 10.28 0.11
CA HIS A 182 5.16 10.61 0.50
C HIS A 182 4.35 9.35 0.79
N TYR A 183 3.92 9.21 2.03
CA TYR A 183 3.06 8.13 2.50
C TYR A 183 1.62 8.62 2.68
N CYS A 184 0.66 7.74 2.37
CA CYS A 184 -0.74 7.97 2.68
C CYS A 184 -0.96 7.93 4.20
N ASP A 185 -1.62 8.98 4.70
CA ASP A 185 -2.13 9.06 6.06
C ASP A 185 -3.48 9.81 6.07
N GLU A 186 -4.59 9.09 6.29
CA GLU A 186 -5.94 9.68 6.26
C GLU A 186 -6.30 10.42 7.57
N GLU A 187 -5.60 10.13 8.66
CA GLU A 187 -5.95 10.61 10.00
C GLU A 187 -5.30 11.96 10.34
N SER A 188 -4.31 12.37 9.55
CA SER A 188 -3.44 13.51 9.85
C SER A 188 -3.35 14.53 8.71
N THR A 189 -2.95 15.75 9.08
CA THR A 189 -2.61 16.81 8.12
C THR A 189 -1.23 16.59 7.52
N ASP A 190 -0.85 17.36 6.51
CA ASP A 190 0.48 17.24 5.88
C ASP A 190 1.62 17.52 6.88
N TYR A 191 2.49 16.55 7.19
CA TYR A 191 3.64 16.73 8.10
C TYR A 191 4.87 15.88 7.74
N VAL A 192 6.04 16.30 8.23
CA VAL A 192 7.29 15.53 8.11
C VAL A 192 7.46 14.61 9.32
N ASP A 193 7.42 13.31 9.07
CA ASP A 193 7.56 12.27 10.09
C ASP A 193 9.02 12.13 10.51
N SER A 194 9.88 11.72 9.58
CA SER A 194 11.29 11.42 9.82
C SER A 194 12.22 12.13 8.82
N VAL A 195 13.46 12.36 9.28
CA VAL A 195 14.57 12.86 8.48
C VAL A 195 15.76 11.96 8.74
N GLU A 196 16.28 11.30 7.71
CA GLU A 196 17.37 10.34 7.80
C GLU A 196 18.51 10.76 6.87
N GLU A 197 19.75 10.50 7.28
CA GLU A 197 20.96 10.72 6.47
C GLU A 197 21.69 9.38 6.34
N PRO A 198 21.22 8.47 5.46
CA PRO A 198 21.80 7.13 5.32
C PRO A 198 23.24 7.16 4.81
N GLU A 199 23.59 8.14 3.98
CA GLU A 199 24.96 8.41 3.53
C GLU A 199 25.28 9.88 3.77
N THR A 200 26.55 10.21 4.03
CA THR A 200 26.98 11.60 4.22
C THR A 200 26.52 12.49 3.06
N CYS A 201 25.79 13.57 3.37
CA CYS A 201 25.23 14.50 2.39
C CYS A 201 24.13 13.91 1.47
N SER A 202 23.54 12.78 1.86
CA SER A 202 22.39 12.13 1.20
C SER A 202 21.25 11.99 2.20
N TYR A 203 20.11 12.63 1.93
CA TYR A 203 19.00 12.72 2.87
C TYR A 203 17.77 11.97 2.39
N VAL A 204 17.02 11.38 3.31
CA VAL A 204 15.71 10.77 3.06
C VAL A 204 14.70 11.38 4.02
N PHE A 205 13.64 11.97 3.47
CA PHE A 205 12.54 12.57 4.21
C PHE A 205 11.30 11.69 4.08
N THR A 206 10.63 11.42 5.21
CA THR A 206 9.35 10.73 5.24
C THR A 206 8.27 11.76 5.52
N VAL A 207 7.34 11.93 4.57
CA VAL A 207 6.23 12.90 4.65
C VAL A 207 4.92 12.13 4.62
N HIS A 208 4.03 12.45 5.56
CA HIS A 208 2.68 11.90 5.61
C HIS A 208 1.71 12.95 5.07
N THR A 209 0.84 12.53 4.16
CA THR A 209 -0.19 13.38 3.57
C THR A 209 -1.44 12.58 3.22
N SER A 210 -2.61 13.17 3.48
CA SER A 210 -3.90 12.57 3.12
C SER A 210 -4.19 12.65 1.62
N ARG A 211 -3.47 13.50 0.88
CA ARG A 211 -3.73 13.75 -0.56
C ARG A 211 -3.41 12.54 -1.43
N VAL A 212 -2.32 11.84 -1.11
CA VAL A 212 -1.89 10.66 -1.87
C VAL A 212 -2.74 9.42 -1.57
N CYS A 213 -3.61 9.46 -0.55
CA CYS A 213 -4.51 8.36 -0.21
C CYS A 213 -5.58 8.09 -1.27
N ALA A 214 -5.93 9.10 -2.07
CA ALA A 214 -6.84 8.95 -3.20
C ALA A 214 -6.23 8.12 -4.35
N PHE A 215 -4.92 7.93 -4.36
CA PHE A 215 -4.24 7.11 -5.36
C PHE A 215 -4.20 5.63 -4.91
N PRO A 216 -4.89 4.70 -5.61
CA PRO A 216 -5.07 3.32 -5.14
C PRO A 216 -3.75 2.59 -4.80
N PRO A 217 -2.66 2.72 -5.57
CA PRO A 217 -1.38 2.08 -5.22
C PRO A 217 -0.76 2.55 -3.92
N LEU A 218 -1.07 3.76 -3.43
CA LEU A 218 -0.46 4.33 -2.23
C LEU A 218 -1.33 4.21 -0.99
N LYS A 219 -2.60 3.82 -1.17
CA LYS A 219 -3.50 3.58 -0.06
C LYS A 219 -2.90 2.50 0.83
N ARG A 220 -2.91 2.73 2.15
CA ARG A 220 -2.51 1.70 3.11
C ARG A 220 -3.41 0.49 2.88
N ILE A 221 -2.79 -0.62 2.49
CA ILE A 221 -3.42 -1.94 2.59
C ILE A 221 -3.55 -2.18 4.08
N SER A 222 -4.67 -1.75 4.65
CA SER A 222 -5.05 -2.20 5.98
C SER A 222 -5.06 -3.73 5.91
N PRO A 223 -4.48 -4.45 6.88
CA PRO A 223 -4.64 -5.90 6.92
C PRO A 223 -6.15 -6.16 6.77
N SER A 224 -6.53 -6.95 5.76
CA SER A 224 -7.94 -7.26 5.55
C SER A 224 -8.50 -7.76 6.87
N LYS A 225 -9.60 -7.17 7.34
CA LYS A 225 -10.27 -7.70 8.54
C LYS A 225 -10.53 -9.17 8.24
N PRO A 226 -10.07 -10.09 9.09
CA PRO A 226 -10.21 -11.50 8.80
C PRO A 226 -11.70 -11.83 8.68
N HIS A 227 -12.05 -12.62 7.67
CA HIS A 227 -13.39 -13.17 7.55
C HIS A 227 -13.65 -14.11 8.73
N THR A 228 -14.65 -13.80 9.55
CA THR A 228 -14.97 -14.59 10.73
C THR A 228 -15.76 -15.84 10.34
N ILE A 229 -15.24 -17.02 10.69
CA ILE A 229 -15.93 -18.30 10.64
C ILE A 229 -16.52 -18.53 12.03
N SER A 230 -17.84 -18.47 12.17
CA SER A 230 -18.52 -18.62 13.46
C SER A 230 -18.90 -20.08 13.69
N CYS A 231 -18.32 -20.71 14.71
CA CYS A 231 -18.56 -22.10 15.09
C CYS A 231 -19.41 -22.19 16.36
N SER A 232 -20.61 -22.76 16.24
CA SER A 232 -21.57 -22.93 17.35
C SER A 232 -21.65 -24.39 17.79
N PRO A 233 -21.74 -24.70 19.10
CA PRO A 233 -21.88 -26.07 19.57
C PRO A 233 -23.20 -26.66 19.10
N ARG A 234 -23.13 -27.87 18.58
CA ARG A 234 -24.30 -28.58 18.07
C ARG A 234 -24.86 -29.47 19.17
N LEU A 235 -26.10 -29.23 19.59
CA LEU A 235 -26.74 -29.96 20.68
C LEU A 235 -27.91 -30.80 20.15
N THR A 236 -28.03 -32.03 20.65
CA THR A 236 -29.24 -32.85 20.54
C THR A 236 -30.31 -32.29 21.49
N GLU A 237 -31.59 -32.37 21.13
CA GLU A 237 -32.74 -31.91 21.96
C GLU A 237 -32.89 -32.60 23.33
N LYS A 238 -31.92 -33.43 23.74
CA LYS A 238 -31.93 -34.13 25.02
C LYS A 238 -30.67 -33.86 25.81
N GLN A 239 -30.69 -32.77 26.57
CA GLN A 239 -30.09 -32.68 27.90
C GLN A 239 -30.80 -31.62 28.73
#